data_AF-A0A2Z4XY28-F1
#
_entry.id   AF-A0A2Z4XY28-F1
#
_cell.length_a   1.000
_cell.length_b   1.000
_cell.length_c   1.000
_cell.angle_alpha   90.00
_cell.angle_beta   90.00
_cell.angle_gamma   90.00
#
_symmetry.space_group_name_H-M   'P 1'
#
loop_
_entity.id
_entity.type
_entity.pdbx_description
1 polymer ?
#
loop_
_entity_poly.entity_id
_entity_poly.type
_entity_poly.pdbx_seq_one_letter_code
_entity_poly.pdbx_strand_id
1 'polypeptide(L)'
;MKKLKQNLLYISILAVIFIVCFWIFMPELDKDPKGVFLPNIGYTESTPIPNNAVKNEKLKATDNISDNIGKIVVIVHQTTTSASQQQLCLNNLEKAVSLASEKGVAEIRYTCSDIDDKSNVRLIAYAFRGNK
;
A
#
# COMPACT_ATOMS: atom_id res chain seq x y z
N MET A 1 -39.60 -36.23 12.60
CA MET A 1 -39.94 -34.86 12.14
C MET A 1 -39.31 -33.74 12.98
N LYS A 2 -39.25 -33.81 14.32
CA LYS A 2 -38.58 -32.77 15.16
C LYS A 2 -37.06 -32.63 14.89
N LYS A 3 -36.34 -33.75 14.74
CA LYS A 3 -34.89 -33.75 14.44
C LYS A 3 -34.54 -33.10 13.09
N LEU A 4 -35.38 -33.28 12.07
CA LEU A 4 -35.19 -32.70 10.73
C LEU A 4 -35.33 -31.17 10.75
N LYS A 5 -36.34 -30.64 11.47
CA LYS A 5 -36.51 -29.19 11.65
C LYS A 5 -35.38 -28.57 12.47
N GLN A 6 -34.89 -29.27 13.50
CA GLN A 6 -33.70 -28.84 14.25
C GLN A 6 -32.45 -28.80 13.38
N ASN A 7 -32.18 -29.87 12.60
CA ASN A 7 -31.02 -29.89 11.71
C ASN A 7 -31.10 -28.79 10.64
N LEU A 8 -32.29 -28.52 10.09
CA LEU A 8 -32.49 -27.43 9.14
C LEU A 8 -32.19 -26.06 9.77
N LEU A 9 -32.61 -25.85 11.02
CA LEU A 9 -32.32 -24.62 11.77
C LEU A 9 -30.82 -24.44 12.05
N TYR A 10 -30.11 -25.52 12.43
CA TYR A 10 -28.67 -25.44 12.64
C TYR A 10 -27.92 -25.16 11.34
N ILE A 11 -28.33 -25.78 10.23
CA ILE A 11 -27.74 -25.53 8.91
C ILE A 11 -27.96 -24.08 8.47
N SER A 12 -29.16 -23.52 8.69
CA SER A 12 -29.42 -22.12 8.32
C SER A 12 -28.61 -21.14 9.15
N ILE A 13 -28.47 -21.37 10.47
CA ILE A 13 -27.60 -20.55 11.33
C ILE A 13 -26.15 -20.64 10.88
N LEU A 14 -25.63 -21.84 10.59
CA LEU A 14 -24.27 -22.02 10.09
C LEU A 14 -24.05 -21.30 8.75
N ALA A 15 -25.01 -21.37 7.84
CA ALA A 15 -24.93 -20.66 6.56
C ALA A 15 -24.91 -19.14 6.73
N VAL A 16 -25.72 -18.60 7.65
CA VAL A 16 -25.72 -17.15 7.97
C VAL A 16 -24.37 -16.73 8.55
N ILE A 17 -23.84 -17.47 9.51
CA ILE A 17 -22.51 -17.20 10.10
C ILE A 17 -21.43 -17.25 9.02
N PHE A 18 -21.47 -18.27 8.14
CA PHE A 18 -20.51 -18.41 7.06
C PHE A 18 -20.55 -17.22 6.09
N ILE A 19 -21.74 -16.75 5.70
CA ILE A 19 -21.89 -15.57 4.84
C ILE A 19 -21.33 -14.33 5.53
N VAL A 20 -21.65 -14.10 6.80
CA VAL A 20 -21.14 -12.94 7.56
C VAL A 20 -19.61 -12.98 7.65
N CYS A 21 -19.03 -14.12 8.02
CA CYS A 21 -17.58 -14.30 8.04
C CYS A 21 -16.97 -14.06 6.65
N PHE A 22 -17.58 -14.60 5.60
CA PHE A 22 -17.11 -14.39 4.24
C PHE A 22 -17.08 -12.90 3.87
N TRP A 23 -18.14 -12.14 4.16
CA TRP A 23 -18.19 -10.70 3.89
C TRP A 23 -17.19 -9.87 4.72
N ILE A 24 -16.90 -10.29 5.95
CA ILE A 24 -15.93 -9.59 6.81
C ILE A 24 -14.48 -9.87 6.36
N PHE A 25 -14.15 -11.11 6.00
CA PHE A 25 -12.77 -11.52 5.70
C PHE A 25 -12.40 -11.48 4.21
N MET A 26 -13.35 -11.49 3.28
CA MET A 26 -13.07 -11.36 1.85
C MET A 26 -12.41 -10.02 1.44
N PRO A 27 -12.75 -8.85 2.00
CA PRO A 27 -12.05 -7.60 1.65
C PRO A 27 -10.59 -7.56 2.13
N GLU A 28 -10.15 -8.39 3.08
CA GLU A 28 -8.74 -8.48 3.46
C GLU A 28 -7.87 -9.23 2.43
N LEU A 29 -8.48 -9.90 1.45
CA LEU A 29 -7.78 -10.35 0.24
C LEU A 29 -7.41 -9.18 -0.68
N ASP A 30 -7.65 -7.93 -0.26
CA ASP A 30 -7.31 -6.76 -1.05
C ASP A 30 -5.81 -6.71 -1.35
N LYS A 31 -5.60 -6.94 -2.64
CA LYS A 31 -4.42 -6.87 -3.52
C LYS A 31 -3.77 -5.49 -3.53
N ASP A 32 -4.28 -4.59 -2.71
CA ASP A 32 -3.81 -3.22 -2.60
C ASP A 32 -2.40 -3.17 -2.02
N PRO A 33 -1.51 -2.39 -2.64
CA PRO A 33 -0.17 -2.14 -2.12
C PRO A 33 -0.22 -1.74 -0.65
N LYS A 34 0.54 -2.44 0.18
CA LYS A 34 0.70 -2.09 1.61
C LYS A 34 1.89 -1.17 1.74
N GLY A 35 1.75 -0.07 2.46
CA GLY A 35 2.82 0.89 2.61
C GLY A 35 2.84 1.58 3.96
N VAL A 36 4.02 2.08 4.33
CA VAL A 36 4.26 2.80 5.60
C VAL A 36 5.15 4.00 5.36
N PHE A 37 4.87 5.10 6.07
CA PHE A 37 5.74 6.27 6.18
C PHE A 37 6.60 6.16 7.44
N LEU A 38 7.91 6.24 7.27
CA LEU A 38 8.93 6.16 8.30
C LEU A 38 9.60 7.54 8.45
N PRO A 39 9.16 8.38 9.40
CA PRO A 39 9.72 9.70 9.60
C PRO A 39 11.18 9.66 10.07
N ASN A 40 11.99 10.63 9.66
CA ASN A 40 13.31 10.85 10.25
C ASN A 40 13.22 11.60 11.59
N ILE A 41 14.33 11.59 12.33
CA ILE A 41 14.47 12.34 13.58
C ILE A 41 14.25 13.83 13.28
N GLY A 42 13.32 14.47 13.99
CA GLY A 42 12.96 15.88 13.80
C GLY A 42 11.88 16.12 12.74
N TYR A 43 11.27 15.07 12.18
CA TYR A 43 10.08 15.22 11.35
C TYR A 43 8.94 15.88 12.13
N THR A 44 8.33 16.91 11.54
CA THR A 44 7.08 17.51 12.01
C THR A 44 6.02 17.25 10.97
N GLU A 45 4.86 16.78 11.40
CA GLU A 45 3.72 16.65 10.50
C GLU A 45 3.36 17.99 9.87
N SER A 46 3.00 17.93 8.59
CA SER A 46 2.50 19.06 7.84
C SER A 46 1.05 18.79 7.45
N THR A 47 0.34 19.84 7.07
CA THR A 47 -1.01 19.73 6.55
C THR A 47 -1.02 18.85 5.30
N PRO A 48 -1.98 17.91 5.17
CA PRO A 48 -2.11 17.11 3.96
C PRO A 48 -2.22 17.99 2.72
N ILE A 49 -1.61 17.54 1.62
CA ILE A 49 -1.69 18.21 0.31
C ILE A 49 -2.41 17.31 -0.70
N PRO A 50 -2.97 17.81 -1.81
CA PRO A 50 -3.53 16.96 -2.86
C PRO A 50 -2.51 15.98 -3.47
N ASN A 51 -2.91 14.77 -3.84
CA ASN A 51 -2.03 13.76 -4.47
C ASN A 51 -1.30 14.29 -5.72
N ASN A 52 -1.96 15.10 -6.53
CA ASN A 52 -1.38 15.70 -7.74
C ASN A 52 -0.37 16.83 -7.46
N ALA A 53 -0.30 17.32 -6.22
CA ALA A 53 0.70 18.28 -5.78
C ALA A 53 2.02 17.60 -5.33
N VAL A 54 2.01 16.27 -5.13
CA VAL A 54 3.21 15.50 -4.79
C VAL A 54 4.01 15.26 -6.07
N LYS A 55 5.17 15.91 -6.19
CA LYS A 55 6.14 15.63 -7.24
C LYS A 55 6.76 14.25 -6.99
N ASN A 56 6.82 13.41 -8.02
CA ASN A 56 7.46 12.11 -7.93
C ASN A 56 8.48 11.95 -9.06
N GLU A 57 9.69 11.53 -8.69
CA GLU A 57 10.78 11.32 -9.63
C GLU A 57 11.51 10.01 -9.32
N LYS A 58 12.01 9.33 -10.36
CA LYS A 58 12.89 8.18 -10.15
C LYS A 58 14.21 8.64 -9.54
N LEU A 59 14.60 7.98 -8.44
CA LEU A 59 15.86 8.21 -7.76
C LEU A 59 17.04 7.87 -8.68
N LYS A 60 17.93 8.82 -8.88
CA LYS A 60 19.18 8.65 -9.63
C LYS A 60 20.32 8.41 -8.65
N ALA A 61 21.37 7.73 -9.10
CA ALA A 61 22.57 7.48 -8.28
C ALA A 61 23.25 8.77 -7.79
N THR A 62 23.04 9.89 -8.49
CA THR A 62 23.57 11.21 -8.15
C THR A 62 22.71 12.01 -7.19
N ASP A 63 21.50 11.54 -6.86
CA ASP A 63 20.58 12.31 -6.03
C ASP A 63 21.05 12.33 -4.58
N ASN A 64 21.18 13.53 -4.02
CA ASN A 64 21.40 13.69 -2.59
C ASN A 64 20.11 13.35 -1.84
N ILE A 65 20.16 12.29 -1.02
CA ILE A 65 19.04 11.87 -0.17
C ILE A 65 19.20 12.33 1.29
N SER A 66 20.31 12.97 1.67
CA SER A 66 20.60 13.30 3.08
C SER A 66 19.56 14.24 3.71
N ASP A 67 18.96 15.11 2.91
CA ASP A 67 17.95 16.09 3.35
C ASP A 67 16.53 15.53 3.37
N ASN A 68 16.36 14.21 3.22
CA ASN A 68 15.04 13.60 3.30
C ASN A 68 14.43 13.75 4.70
N ILE A 69 13.12 13.94 4.78
CA ILE A 69 12.36 14.05 6.03
C ILE A 69 11.76 12.72 6.49
N GLY A 70 11.94 11.67 5.70
CA GLY A 70 11.45 10.33 5.98
C GLY A 70 11.50 9.44 4.74
N LYS A 71 11.13 8.18 4.93
CA LYS A 71 11.08 7.16 3.88
C LYS A 71 9.68 6.58 3.79
N ILE A 72 9.23 6.29 2.58
CA ILE A 72 8.00 5.55 2.32
C ILE A 72 8.41 4.21 1.74
N VAL A 73 7.91 3.14 2.33
CA VAL A 73 8.14 1.78 1.86
C VAL A 73 6.79 1.19 1.49
N VAL A 74 6.64 0.77 0.24
CA VAL A 74 5.43 0.14 -0.28
C VAL A 74 5.77 -1.21 -0.89
N ILE A 75 4.91 -2.19 -0.70
CA ILE A 75 5.06 -3.54 -1.24
C ILE A 75 3.72 -3.97 -1.83
N VAL A 76 3.79 -4.56 -3.02
CA VAL A 76 2.67 -5.24 -3.67
C VAL A 76 3.10 -6.65 -4.03
N HIS A 77 2.20 -7.60 -3.79
CA HIS A 77 2.38 -9.00 -4.17
C HIS A 77 1.79 -9.24 -5.56
N GLN A 78 2.58 -9.86 -6.44
CA GLN A 78 2.15 -10.28 -7.76
C GLN A 78 1.25 -11.51 -7.63
N THR A 79 -0.06 -11.26 -7.64
CA THR A 79 -1.09 -12.31 -7.53
C THR A 79 -1.35 -13.05 -8.84
N THR A 80 -0.95 -12.46 -9.97
CA THR A 80 -1.09 -13.05 -11.32
C THR A 80 0.20 -12.86 -12.09
N THR A 81 0.64 -13.89 -12.80
CA THR A 81 1.86 -13.87 -13.62
C THR A 81 1.80 -12.89 -14.79
N SER A 82 0.63 -12.34 -15.10
CA SER A 82 0.41 -11.35 -16.18
C SER A 82 0.74 -9.92 -15.78
N ALA A 83 0.77 -9.59 -14.48
CA ALA A 83 1.11 -8.23 -14.04
C ALA A 83 2.61 -7.99 -14.23
N SER A 84 2.98 -7.03 -15.08
CA SER A 84 4.38 -6.68 -15.28
C SER A 84 4.97 -6.00 -14.05
N GLN A 85 6.29 -6.11 -13.86
CA GLN A 85 7.02 -5.38 -12.81
C GLN A 85 6.71 -3.88 -12.85
N GLN A 86 6.62 -3.30 -14.06
CA GLN A 86 6.33 -1.88 -14.24
C GLN A 86 4.94 -1.52 -13.70
N GLN A 87 3.94 -2.37 -13.94
CA GLN A 87 2.59 -2.14 -13.43
C GLN A 87 2.54 -2.23 -11.90
N LEU A 88 3.21 -3.23 -11.33
CA LEU A 88 3.30 -3.38 -9.87
C LEU A 88 4.03 -2.20 -9.22
N CYS A 89 5.09 -1.70 -9.88
CA CYS A 89 5.81 -0.49 -9.45
C CYS A 89 4.91 0.76 -9.51
N LEU A 90 4.07 0.91 -10.55
CA LEU A 90 3.12 2.01 -10.65
C LEU A 90 2.07 1.97 -9.54
N ASN A 91 1.51 0.79 -9.24
CA ASN A 91 0.56 0.63 -8.13
C ASN A 91 1.21 1.01 -6.79
N ASN A 92 2.45 0.56 -6.56
CA ASN A 92 3.21 0.95 -5.39
C ASN A 92 3.45 2.47 -5.34
N LEU A 93 3.72 3.10 -6.48
CA LEU A 93 3.98 4.53 -6.58
C LEU A 93 2.73 5.35 -6.26
N GLU A 94 1.56 4.96 -6.77
CA GLU A 94 0.29 5.60 -6.42
C GLU A 94 0.02 5.57 -4.92
N LYS A 95 0.26 4.41 -4.28
CA LYS A 95 0.14 4.31 -2.82
C LYS A 95 1.18 5.14 -2.09
N ALA A 96 2.42 5.19 -2.59
CA ALA A 96 3.47 6.03 -2.01
C ALA A 96 3.13 7.52 -2.09
N VAL A 97 2.57 7.97 -3.22
CA VAL A 97 2.07 9.33 -3.42
C VAL A 97 0.92 9.65 -2.46
N SER A 98 -0.03 8.72 -2.28
CA SER A 98 -1.11 8.89 -1.29
C SER A 98 -0.57 9.06 0.13
N LEU A 99 0.36 8.21 0.55
CA LEU A 99 0.99 8.30 1.88
C LEU A 99 1.80 9.59 2.05
N ALA A 100 2.48 10.05 0.98
CA ALA A 100 3.20 11.32 0.97
C ALA A 100 2.24 12.51 1.12
N SER A 101 1.15 12.51 0.36
CA SER A 101 0.09 13.52 0.39
C SER A 101 -0.52 13.67 1.78
N GLU A 102 -0.88 12.56 2.43
CA GLU A 102 -1.43 12.53 3.80
C GLU A 102 -0.47 13.13 4.83
N LYS A 103 0.83 13.11 4.54
CA LYS A 103 1.90 13.64 5.39
C LYS A 103 2.38 15.04 4.99
N GLY A 104 1.74 15.65 3.99
CA GLY A 104 2.11 16.98 3.48
C GLY A 104 3.50 17.01 2.85
N VAL A 105 3.95 15.87 2.30
CA VAL A 105 5.23 15.74 1.60
C VAL A 105 5.07 16.25 0.18
N ALA A 106 5.85 17.24 -0.23
CA ALA A 106 5.73 17.85 -1.56
C ALA A 106 6.48 17.10 -2.66
N GLU A 107 7.53 16.36 -2.32
CA GLU A 107 8.34 15.62 -3.29
C GLU A 107 8.76 14.26 -2.75
N ILE A 108 8.66 13.24 -3.59
CA ILE A 108 9.23 11.91 -3.34
C ILE A 108 10.20 11.52 -4.46
N ARG A 109 11.33 10.95 -4.08
CA ARG A 109 12.26 10.29 -5.02
C ARG A 109 12.27 8.81 -4.77
N TYR A 110 11.92 8.01 -5.78
CA TYR A 110 11.61 6.61 -5.58
C TYR A 110 12.45 5.66 -6.42
N THR A 111 12.65 4.45 -5.91
CA THR A 111 13.19 3.31 -6.64
C THR A 111 12.29 2.10 -6.44
N CYS A 112 12.16 1.28 -7.47
CA CYS A 112 11.43 0.01 -7.42
C CYS A 112 12.43 -1.13 -7.56
N SER A 113 12.22 -2.19 -6.77
CA SER A 113 12.93 -3.44 -6.95
C SER A 113 12.44 -4.18 -8.19
N ASP A 114 13.22 -5.18 -8.59
CA ASP A 114 12.71 -6.27 -9.41
C ASP A 114 11.73 -7.14 -8.60
N ILE A 115 11.04 -8.04 -9.30
CA ILE A 115 10.17 -9.03 -8.67
C ILE A 115 11.06 -9.99 -7.88
N ASP A 116 10.84 -10.09 -6.56
CA ASP A 116 11.60 -10.97 -5.68
C ASP A 116 11.15 -12.45 -5.79
N ASP A 117 11.88 -13.36 -5.15
CA ASP A 117 11.59 -14.80 -5.14
C ASP A 117 10.23 -15.15 -4.53
N LYS A 118 9.59 -14.20 -3.84
CA LYS A 118 8.26 -14.30 -3.23
C LYS A 118 7.22 -13.53 -4.05
N SER A 119 7.54 -13.21 -5.29
CA SER A 119 6.69 -12.50 -6.23
C SER A 119 6.27 -11.11 -5.75
N ASN A 120 7.09 -10.42 -4.96
CA ASN A 120 6.79 -9.05 -4.51
C ASN A 120 7.61 -8.03 -5.28
N VAL A 121 7.00 -6.88 -5.51
CA VAL A 121 7.71 -5.67 -5.92
C VAL A 121 7.68 -4.70 -4.76
N ARG A 122 8.86 -4.23 -4.36
CA ARG A 122 9.02 -3.21 -3.32
C ARG A 122 9.35 -1.87 -3.96
N LEU A 123 8.73 -0.81 -3.47
CA LEU A 123 9.11 0.57 -3.76
C LEU A 123 9.64 1.21 -2.48
N ILE A 124 10.78 1.89 -2.61
CA ILE A 124 11.33 2.75 -1.56
C ILE A 124 11.35 4.17 -2.11
N ALA A 125 10.70 5.08 -1.40
CA ALA A 125 10.68 6.50 -1.71
C ALA A 125 11.26 7.31 -0.56
N TYR A 126 12.08 8.31 -0.89
CA TYR A 126 12.59 9.29 0.06
C TYR A 126 11.74 10.54 -0.04
N ALA A 127 11.21 11.00 1.08
CA ALA A 127 10.30 12.13 1.18
C ALA A 127 11.06 13.43 1.43
N PHE A 128 10.65 14.50 0.75
CA PHE A 128 11.20 15.84 0.88
C PHE A 128 10.06 16.85 1.03
N ARG A 129 10.28 17.95 1.76
CA ARG A 129 9.27 19.02 1.91
C ARG A 129 9.05 19.83 0.63
N GLY A 130 9.77 19.52 -0.45
CA GLY A 130 9.98 20.43 -1.57
C GLY A 130 10.95 21.52 -1.12
N ASN A 131 12.05 21.70 -1.85
CA ASN A 131 12.94 22.81 -1.55
C ASN A 131 12.32 24.14 -1.98
N LYS A 132 12.67 25.15 -1.18
CA LYS A 132 12.62 26.59 -1.46
C LYS A 132 13.09 26.95 -2.86
#